data_AF-A0A2V8NE34-F1
#
_entry.id   AF-A0A2V8NE34-F1
#
_cell.length_a   1.000
_cell.length_b   1.000
_cell.length_c   1.000
_cell.angle_alpha   90.00
_cell.angle_beta   90.00
_cell.angle_gamma   90.00
#
_symmetry.space_group_name_H-M   'P 1'
#
loop_
_entity.id
_entity.type
_entity.pdbx_description
1 polymer ?
#
loop_
_entity_poly.entity_id
_entity_poly.type
_entity_poly.pdbx_seq_one_letter_code
_entity_poly.pdbx_strand_id
1 'polypeptide(L)' 'MENTNLKTVKTTPFSDQRPGTSGLRKRTRHFMQPNYVENFVQSVFNTVRDDAGGSFEKE' A
#
# COMPACT_ATOMS: atom_id res chain seq x y z
N MET A 1 -18.55 -15.13 -8.76
CA MET A 1 -17.47 -14.13 -8.73
C MET A 1 -16.22 -14.75 -9.30
N GLU A 2 -15.43 -14.03 -10.11
CA GLU A 2 -14.15 -14.56 -10.62
C GLU A 2 -13.21 -14.92 -9.46
N ASN A 3 -12.48 -16.04 -9.63
CA ASN A 3 -11.48 -16.51 -8.68
C ASN A 3 -10.30 -15.52 -8.59
N THR A 4 -10.36 -14.57 -7.67
CA THR A 4 -9.23 -13.70 -7.35
C THR A 4 -8.23 -14.49 -6.51
N ASN A 5 -7.10 -14.90 -7.10
CA ASN A 5 -6.03 -15.58 -6.38
C ASN A 5 -5.22 -14.56 -5.56
N LEU A 6 -5.55 -14.43 -4.27
CA LEU A 6 -4.82 -13.55 -3.35
C LEU A 6 -3.44 -14.14 -3.03
N LYS A 7 -2.40 -13.29 -3.14
CA LYS A 7 -1.02 -13.66 -2.81
C LYS A 7 -0.43 -12.65 -1.86
N THR A 8 0.21 -13.12 -0.80
CA THR A 8 1.00 -12.28 0.12
C THR A 8 2.43 -12.18 -0.39
N VAL A 9 2.91 -10.95 -0.60
CA VAL A 9 4.28 -10.65 -1.04
C VAL A 9 5.06 -10.04 0.11
N LYS A 10 6.22 -10.61 0.46
CA LYS A 10 7.12 -10.02 1.47
C LYS A 10 7.81 -8.80 0.89
N THR A 11 7.93 -7.75 1.69
CA THR A 11 8.50 -6.46 1.30
C THR A 11 9.30 -5.84 2.45
N THR A 12 10.12 -4.84 2.15
CA THR A 12 10.90 -4.06 3.12
C THR A 12 10.33 -2.64 3.22
N PRO A 13 10.17 -2.06 4.42
CA PRO A 13 9.67 -0.70 4.57
C PRO A 13 10.57 0.35 3.93
N PHE A 14 9.97 1.44 3.44
CA PHE A 14 10.67 2.63 2.96
C PHE A 14 10.49 3.77 3.96
N SER A 15 11.59 4.37 4.42
CA SER A 15 11.55 5.47 5.42
C SER A 15 11.04 6.80 4.85
N ASP A 16 10.91 6.91 3.53
CA ASP A 16 10.68 8.17 2.84
C ASP A 16 9.28 8.32 2.23
N GLN A 17 8.34 7.45 2.63
CA GLN A 17 6.94 7.39 2.18
C GLN A 17 5.98 8.24 3.02
N ARG A 18 6.47 9.35 3.59
CA ARG A 18 5.62 10.33 4.29
C ARG A 18 5.01 11.30 3.28
N PRO A 19 3.68 11.33 3.07
CA PRO A 19 3.05 12.29 2.17
C PRO A 19 3.09 13.71 2.74
N GLY A 20 3.18 14.71 1.86
CA GLY A 20 2.99 16.12 2.21
C GLY A 20 1.53 16.54 2.09
N THR A 21 1.26 17.85 2.14
CA THR A 21 -0.11 18.41 1.99
C THR A 21 -0.80 18.02 0.68
N SER A 22 -0.03 17.81 -0.38
CA SER A 22 -0.52 17.39 -1.69
C SER A 22 -0.18 15.93 -2.05
N GLY A 23 0.03 15.08 -1.04
CA GLY A 23 0.31 13.65 -1.20
C GLY A 23 1.81 13.31 -1.30
N LEU A 24 2.10 12.04 -1.59
CA LEU A 24 3.46 11.53 -1.77
C LEU A 24 3.99 11.90 -3.16
N ARG A 25 5.09 12.65 -3.21
CA ARG A 25 5.72 13.08 -4.46
C ARG A 25 7.18 12.66 -4.49
N LYS A 26 7.55 11.89 -5.50
CA LYS A 26 8.93 11.45 -5.79
C LYS A 26 9.17 11.46 -7.29
N ARG A 27 10.42 11.34 -7.72
CA ARG A 27 10.75 11.19 -9.16
C ARG A 27 10.23 9.84 -9.67
N THR A 28 9.83 9.75 -10.94
CA THR A 28 9.30 8.51 -11.54
C THR A 28 10.23 7.31 -11.32
N ARG A 29 11.54 7.48 -11.50
CA ARG A 29 12.53 6.41 -11.24
C ARG A 29 12.52 5.89 -9.80
N HIS A 30 12.14 6.73 -8.84
CA HIS A 30 12.04 6.34 -7.44
C HIS A 30 10.79 5.49 -7.20
N PHE A 31 9.65 5.86 -7.81
CA PHE A 31 8.44 5.05 -7.78
C PHE A 31 8.60 3.69 -8.46
N MET A 32 9.50 3.57 -9.43
CA MET A 32 9.79 2.30 -10.12
C MET A 32 10.66 1.33 -9.31
N GLN A 33 11.12 1.71 -8.11
CA GLN A 33 11.81 0.76 -7.25
C GLN A 33 10.85 -0.38 -6.86
N PRO A 34 11.33 -1.63 -6.79
CA PRO A 34 10.48 -2.76 -6.44
C PRO A 34 9.75 -2.52 -5.11
N ASN A 35 8.45 -2.79 -5.10
CA ASN A 35 7.56 -2.65 -3.95
C ASN A 35 7.38 -1.23 -3.40
N TYR A 36 7.86 -0.18 -4.08
CA TYR A 36 7.71 1.18 -3.56
C TYR A 36 6.25 1.62 -3.59
N VAL A 37 5.60 1.57 -4.75
CA VAL A 37 4.20 1.99 -4.89
C VAL A 37 3.28 1.05 -4.10
N GLU A 38 3.55 -0.25 -4.17
CA GLU A 38 2.79 -1.31 -3.51
C GLU A 38 2.78 -1.12 -2.00
N ASN A 39 3.94 -0.81 -1.39
CA ASN A 39 4.01 -0.53 0.05
C ASN A 39 3.19 0.69 0.45
N PHE A 40 3.23 1.76 -0.35
CA PHE A 40 2.47 2.97 -0.06
C PHE A 40 0.96 2.72 -0.19
N VAL A 41 0.51 2.05 -1.26
CA VAL A 41 -0.90 1.68 -1.46
C VAL A 41 -1.39 0.76 -0.35
N GLN A 42 -0.62 -0.27 0.02
CA GLN A 42 -0.98 -1.15 1.13
C GLN A 42 -1.07 -0.39 2.46
N SER A 43 -0.19 0.60 2.68
CA SER A 43 -0.25 1.45 3.87
C SER A 43 -1.52 2.30 3.90
N VAL A 44 -1.93 2.87 2.76
CA VAL A 44 -3.21 3.59 2.65
C VAL A 44 -4.40 2.68 2.96
N PHE A 45 -4.42 1.45 2.43
CA PHE A 45 -5.46 0.48 2.76
C PHE A 45 -5.47 0.15 4.26
N ASN A 46 -4.30 -0.07 4.86
CA ASN A 46 -4.21 -0.34 6.30
C ASN A 46 -4.79 0.83 7.11
N THR A 47 -4.45 2.08 6.79
CA THR A 47 -5.00 3.27 7.48
C THR A 47 -6.52 3.35 7.37
N VAL A 48 -7.08 3.21 6.17
CA VAL A 48 -8.54 3.27 5.97
C VAL A 48 -9.26 2.14 6.71
N ARG A 49 -8.64 0.96 6.82
CA ARG A 49 -9.21 -0.18 7.55
C ARG A 49 -9.20 0.03 9.05
N ASP A 50 -8.12 0.58 9.59
CA ASP A 50 -8.01 0.89 11.01
C ASP A 50 -9.12 1.88 11.42
N ASP A 51 -9.44 2.83 10.54
CA ASP A 51 -10.55 3.77 10.75
C ASP A 51 -11.94 3.11 10.60
N ALA A 52 -12.07 2.05 9.78
CA ALA A 52 -13.35 1.41 9.44
C ALA A 52 -13.67 0.12 10.23
N GLY A 53 -12.77 -0.36 11.09
CA GLY A 53 -13.01 -1.53 11.97
C GLY A 53 -13.18 -2.89 11.24
N GLY A 54 -12.82 -2.99 9.96
CA GLY A 54 -13.10 -4.16 9.11
C GLY A 54 -11.91 -5.12 8.89
N SER A 55 -12.11 -6.41 9.22
CA SER A 55 -11.22 -7.51 8.80
C SER A 55 -11.53 -7.95 7.36
N PHE A 56 -10.51 -8.15 6.52
CA PHE A 56 -10.68 -8.75 5.18
C PHE A 56 -11.07 -10.25 5.21
N GLU A 57 -11.27 -10.86 6.38
CA GLU A 57 -11.63 -12.27 6.53
C GLU A 57 -13.13 -12.57 6.42
N LYS A 58 -13.88 -11.77 5.65
CA LYS A 58 -15.25 -12.11 5.27
C LYS A 58 -15.47 -11.83 3.80
N GLU A 59 -15.09 -12.80 2.97
CA GLU A 59 -15.86 -13.32 1.83
C GLU A 59 -15.19 -14.57 1.25
#